data_AF-A0A4U8SE74-F1
#
_entry.id   AF-A0A4U8SE74-F1
#
_cell.length_a   1.000
_cell.length_b   1.000
_cell.length_c   1.000
_cell.angle_alpha   90.00
_cell.angle_beta   90.00
_cell.angle_gamma   90.00
#
_symmetry.space_group_name_H-M   'P 1'
#
loop_
_entity.id
_entity.type
_entity.pdbx_description
1 polymer ?
#
loop_
_entity_poly.entity_id
_entity_poly.type
_entity_poly.pdbx_seq_one_letter_code
_entity_poly.pdbx_strand_id
1 'polypeptide(L)' 'MTIINQETRDVLVENVKVTPENLMLGIEHALISNDIEAQRVFFLKVPESCKKTLFSKDWYWNGSKLEVYTD' A
#
# COMPACT_ATOMS: atom_id res chain seq x y z
N MET A 1 4.91 7.42 -4.07
CA MET A 1 5.04 6.00 -3.65
C MET A 1 4.44 5.11 -4.72
N THR A 2 4.92 3.87 -4.84
CA THR A 2 4.38 2.85 -5.74
C THR A 2 3.91 1.67 -4.91
N ILE A 3 2.72 1.15 -5.19
CA ILE A 3 2.15 -0.05 -4.56
C ILE A 3 2.28 -1.21 -5.54
N ILE A 4 2.76 -2.34 -5.06
CA ILE A 4 3.15 -3.49 -5.88
C ILE A 4 2.58 -4.77 -5.27
N ASN A 5 2.13 -5.68 -6.11
CA ASN A 5 1.78 -7.03 -5.69
C ASN A 5 3.04 -7.73 -5.14
N GLN A 6 2.96 -8.27 -3.92
CA GLN A 6 4.11 -8.87 -3.27
C GLN A 6 4.56 -10.19 -3.91
N GLU A 7 3.62 -10.95 -4.49
CA GLU A 7 3.82 -12.26 -5.09
C GLU A 7 4.29 -12.16 -6.54
N THR A 8 3.56 -11.42 -7.38
CA THR A 8 3.84 -11.32 -8.82
C THR A 8 4.85 -10.23 -9.16
N ARG A 9 5.07 -9.27 -8.26
CA ARG A 9 5.87 -8.05 -8.48
C ARG A 9 5.26 -7.07 -9.49
N ASP A 10 4.00 -7.25 -9.85
CA ASP A 10 3.29 -6.31 -10.72
C ASP A 10 3.01 -4.99 -10.02
N VAL A 11 3.16 -3.91 -10.76
CA VAL A 11 2.83 -2.57 -10.29
C VAL A 11 1.31 -2.41 -10.28
N LEU A 12 0.75 -2.18 -9.10
CA LEU A 12 -0.69 -2.00 -8.90
C LEU A 12 -1.08 -0.53 -9.07
N VAL A 13 -0.33 0.36 -8.42
CA VAL A 13 -0.57 1.81 -8.50
C VAL A 13 0.74 2.58 -8.43
N GLU A 14 0.92 3.54 -9.33
CA GLU A 14 2.09 4.44 -9.34
C GLU A 14 1.77 5.83 -8.78
N ASN A 15 2.83 6.54 -8.36
CA ASN A 15 2.79 7.96 -8.00
C ASN A 15 1.78 8.33 -6.89
N VAL A 16 1.50 7.40 -5.97
CA VAL A 16 0.64 7.63 -4.81
C VAL A 16 1.27 8.71 -3.93
N LYS A 17 0.54 9.80 -3.73
CA LYS A 17 0.94 10.95 -2.91
C LYS A 17 0.41 10.75 -1.49
N VAL A 18 1.31 10.60 -0.53
CA VAL A 18 0.99 10.39 0.89
C VAL A 18 1.87 11.24 1.78
N THR A 19 1.32 11.62 2.92
CA THR A 19 2.00 12.18 4.09
C THR A 19 1.74 11.27 5.29
N PRO A 20 2.48 11.39 6.39
CA PRO A 20 2.24 10.58 7.58
C PRO A 20 0.79 10.66 8.11
N GLU A 21 0.17 11.83 8.01
CA GLU A 21 -1.18 12.11 8.53
C GLU A 21 -2.28 11.41 7.71
N ASN A 22 -2.06 11.23 6.40
CA ASN A 22 -3.05 10.64 5.50
C ASN A 22 -2.62 9.28 4.93
N LEU A 23 -1.55 8.68 5.47
CA LEU A 23 -0.87 7.55 4.85
C LEU A 23 -1.80 6.38 4.52
N MET A 24 -2.56 5.89 5.51
CA MET A 24 -3.46 4.76 5.32
C MET A 24 -4.59 5.12 4.35
N LEU A 25 -5.31 6.22 4.63
CA LEU A 25 -6.42 6.67 3.79
C LEU A 25 -5.99 6.94 2.34
N GLY A 26 -4.80 7.49 2.12
CA GLY A 26 -4.26 7.75 0.80
C GLY A 26 -3.90 6.49 0.03
N ILE A 27 -3.39 5.46 0.72
CA ILE A 27 -3.15 4.13 0.13
C ILE A 27 -4.48 3.47 -0.24
N GLU A 28 -5.43 3.42 0.69
CA GLU A 28 -6.73 2.79 0.49
C GLU A 28 -7.48 3.47 -0.66
N HIS A 29 -7.53 4.81 -0.68
CA HIS A 29 -8.13 5.56 -1.77
C HIS A 29 -7.48 5.23 -3.12
N ALA A 30 -6.15 5.10 -3.17
CA ALA A 30 -5.43 4.76 -4.39
C ALA A 30 -5.77 3.35 -4.89
N LEU A 31 -5.86 2.37 -3.99
CA LEU A 31 -6.22 0.99 -4.32
C LEU A 31 -7.67 0.87 -4.80
N ILE A 32 -8.60 1.54 -4.10
CA ILE A 32 -10.03 1.57 -4.48
C ILE A 32 -10.21 2.23 -5.84
N SER A 33 -9.56 3.38 -6.07
CA SER A 33 -9.70 4.13 -7.32
C SER A 33 -9.16 3.39 -8.54
N ASN A 34 -8.32 2.37 -8.34
CA ASN A 34 -7.76 1.52 -9.39
C ASN A 34 -8.39 0.12 -9.42
N ASP A 35 -9.49 -0.09 -8.69
CA ASP A 35 -10.25 -1.36 -8.66
C ASP A 35 -9.35 -2.58 -8.37
N ILE A 36 -8.44 -2.42 -7.41
CA ILE A 36 -7.46 -3.44 -7.07
C ILE A 36 -8.12 -4.54 -6.23
N GLU A 37 -8.01 -5.79 -6.68
CA GLU A 37 -8.51 -6.96 -5.95
C GLU A 37 -7.71 -7.24 -4.66
N ALA A 38 -8.33 -7.98 -3.73
CA ALA A 38 -7.72 -8.33 -2.44
C ALA A 38 -6.45 -9.15 -2.61
N GLN A 39 -5.32 -8.67 -2.09
CA GLN A 39 -4.00 -9.27 -2.30
C GLN A 39 -2.95 -8.72 -1.32
N ARG A 40 -1.81 -9.43 -1.23
CA ARG A 40 -0.64 -8.95 -0.49
C ARG A 40 0.07 -7.85 -1.27
N VAL A 41 0.43 -6.77 -0.58
CA VAL A 41 1.03 -5.59 -1.19
C VAL A 41 2.30 -5.18 -0.48
N PHE A 42 3.24 -4.61 -1.23
CA PHE A 42 4.40 -3.93 -0.66
C PHE A 42 4.63 -2.58 -1.36
N PHE A 43 5.48 -1.74 -0.75
CA PHE A 43 5.64 -0.35 -1.16
C PHE A 43 7.06 -0.05 -1.64
N LEU A 44 7.17 0.63 -2.79
CA LEU A 44 8.42 1.22 -3.31
C LEU A 44 8.34 2.73 -3.38
N LYS A 45 9.51 3.37 -3.49
CA LYS A 45 9.64 4.85 -3.61
C LYS A 45 8.83 5.55 -2.50
N VAL A 46 8.89 5.00 -1.29
CA VAL A 46 8.15 5.47 -0.11
C VAL A 46 8.81 6.77 0.40
N PRO A 47 8.03 7.84 0.66
CA PRO A 47 8.55 9.03 1.33
C PRO A 47 9.22 8.70 2.65
N GLU A 48 10.35 9.34 2.96
CA GLU A 48 11.16 9.01 4.15
C GLU A 48 10.34 9.03 5.45
N SER A 49 9.45 10.03 5.59
CA SER A 49 8.56 10.19 6.74
C SER A 49 7.56 9.04 6.94
N CYS A 50 7.30 8.23 5.91
CA CYS A 50 6.34 7.14 5.92
C CYS A 50 7.00 5.75 5.99
N LYS A 51 8.31 5.65 5.70
CA LYS A 51 9.04 4.38 5.65
C LYS A 51 8.95 3.59 6.93
N LYS A 52 9.13 4.24 8.08
CA LYS A 52 9.09 3.59 9.40
C LYS A 52 7.78 2.84 9.62
N THR A 53 6.65 3.46 9.26
CA THR A 53 5.32 2.85 9.41
C THR A 53 5.15 1.68 8.44
N LEU A 54 5.41 1.91 7.15
CA LEU A 54 5.12 0.92 6.12
C LEU A 54 6.06 -0.29 6.12
N PHE A 55 7.33 -0.13 6.51
CA PHE A 55 8.29 -1.23 6.52
C PHE A 55 8.39 -1.96 7.85
N SER A 56 7.61 -1.55 8.85
CA SER A 56 7.56 -2.25 10.15
C SER A 56 6.64 -3.47 10.16
N LYS A 57 5.86 -3.68 9.09
CA LYS A 57 4.81 -4.68 8.99
C LYS A 57 4.67 -5.17 7.56
N ASP A 58 4.14 -6.37 7.40
CA ASP A 58 3.61 -6.86 6.13
C ASP A 58 2.15 -6.40 5.96
N TRP A 59 1.74 -6.13 4.72
CA TRP A 59 0.46 -5.51 4.43
C TRP A 59 -0.38 -6.34 3.48
N TYR A 60 -1.67 -6.42 3.79
CA TYR A 60 -2.68 -7.06 2.98
C TYR A 60 -3.78 -6.05 2.65
N TRP A 61 -4.10 -5.94 1.38
CA TRP A 61 -5.29 -5.23 0.93
C TRP A 61 -6.44 -6.23 0.84
N ASN A 62 -7.53 -5.98 1.56
CA ASN A 62 -8.67 -6.92 1.58
C ASN A 62 -9.79 -6.54 0.59
N GLY A 63 -9.55 -5.58 -0.31
CA GLY A 63 -10.58 -5.02 -1.20
C GLY A 63 -11.30 -3.79 -0.64
N SER A 64 -11.13 -3.48 0.64
CA SER A 64 -11.76 -2.31 1.29
C SER A 64 -10.84 -1.53 2.22
N LYS A 65 -9.95 -2.22 2.93
CA LYS A 65 -9.01 -1.64 3.89
C LYS A 65 -7.64 -2.27 3.79
N LEU A 66 -6.64 -1.48 4.17
CA LEU A 66 -5.27 -1.95 4.32
C LEU A 66 -5.07 -2.50 5.73
N GLU A 67 -4.76 -3.78 5.82
CA GLU A 67 -4.61 -4.51 7.06
C GLU A 67 -3.19 -5.04 7.21
N VAL A 68 -2.80 -5.30 8.46
CA VAL A 68 -1.53 -5.95 8.76
C VAL A 68 -1.70 -7.43 8.46
N TYR A 69 -0.85 -7.98 7.60
CA TYR A 69 -0.87 -9.40 7.33
C TYR A 69 -0.32 -10.18 8.54
N THR A 70 -1.11 -11.11 9.06
CA THR A 70 -0.72 -12.04 10.13
C THR A 70 -0.90 -13.45 9.60
N ASP A 71 0.15 -14.28 9.69
CA ASP A 71 0.11 -15.71 9.34
C ASP A 71 -0.93 -16.51 10.15
#